data_AF-A0A2R5L8J5-F1
#
_entry.id   AF-A0A2R5L8J5-F1
#
_cell.length_a   1.000
_cell.length_b   1.000
_cell.length_c   1.000
_cell.angle_alpha   90.00
_cell.angle_beta   90.00
_cell.angle_gamma   90.00
#
_symmetry.space_group_name_H-M   'P 1'
#
loop_
_entity.id
_entity.type
_entity.pdbx_description
1 polymer ?
#
loop_
_entity_poly.entity_id
_entity_poly.type
_entity_poly.pdbx_seq_one_letter_code
_entity_poly.pdbx_strand_id
1 'polypeptide(L)'
;SRHQILYKAKTPPWKEVYRSRCKERVRKQRQVLFDRFRCIEEECERERELAFAVNCIVRQEWDDLRQTPLRPQEGVQGTFAGYDEDERLIADMQREILDEERKILSQYEDTLKSEAKAVDAAVELWAKDGVLCPVCFRNYLTRSGPFVACPCGLVLRTDKSVEGIQQAISDAVASHSSNCTARPLFSPFRTS
;
A
#
# COMPACT_ATOMS: atom_id res chain seq x y z
N SER A 1 44.85 17.76 38.87
CA SER A 1 44.48 17.93 37.46
C SER A 1 42.96 17.82 37.35
N ARG A 2 42.26 18.95 37.25
CA ARG A 2 40.82 19.08 37.56
C ARG A 2 40.05 19.72 36.40
N HIS A 3 40.34 19.27 35.18
CA HIS A 3 39.79 19.82 33.93
C HIS A 3 39.32 18.69 33.00
N GLN A 4 38.35 17.88 33.43
CA GLN A 4 37.76 16.88 32.53
C GLN A 4 36.28 16.59 32.80
N ILE A 5 35.51 17.61 33.19
CA ILE A 5 34.04 17.55 33.19
C ILE A 5 33.52 18.83 32.48
N LEU A 6 33.95 19.02 31.24
CA LEU A 6 33.28 19.93 30.32
C LEU A 6 32.03 19.21 29.82
N TYR A 7 30.89 19.65 30.33
CA TYR A 7 29.52 19.41 29.89
C TYR A 7 29.41 18.73 28.51
N LYS A 8 29.18 17.42 28.49
CA LYS A 8 28.31 16.87 27.46
C LYS A 8 26.93 17.39 27.82
N ALA A 9 26.41 18.36 27.04
CA ALA A 9 25.04 18.81 27.15
C ALA A 9 24.15 17.57 27.05
N LYS A 10 23.67 17.07 28.19
CA LYS A 10 22.73 15.97 28.21
C LYS A 10 21.43 16.55 27.67
N THR A 11 21.00 16.06 26.51
CA THR A 11 19.66 16.30 25.99
C THR A 11 18.65 16.19 27.14
N PRO A 12 17.87 17.24 27.44
CA PRO A 12 16.87 17.18 28.50
C PRO A 12 16.03 15.89 28.42
N PRO A 13 15.82 15.17 29.53
CA PRO A 13 15.18 13.85 29.53
C PRO A 13 13.82 13.81 28.83
N TRP A 14 13.06 14.91 28.89
CA TRP A 14 11.77 15.02 28.23
C TRP A 14 11.86 14.94 26.70
N LYS A 15 12.97 15.37 26.09
CA LYS A 15 13.13 15.41 24.62
C LYS A 15 13.16 14.01 24.02
N GLU A 16 13.81 13.07 24.70
CA GLU A 16 13.85 11.67 24.27
C GLU A 16 12.49 10.98 24.45
N VAL A 17 11.79 11.28 25.54
CA VAL A 17 10.43 10.78 25.80
C VAL A 17 9.47 11.32 24.73
N TYR A 18 9.50 12.62 24.47
CA TYR A 18 8.66 13.29 23.46
C TYR A 18 8.93 12.74 22.06
N ARG A 19 10.20 12.61 21.66
CA ARG A 19 10.60 12.00 20.40
C ARG A 19 10.06 10.59 20.24
N SER A 20 10.21 9.76 21.27
CA SER A 20 9.74 8.37 21.26
C SER A 20 8.22 8.30 21.12
N ARG A 21 7.49 9.15 21.84
CA ARG A 21 6.02 9.24 21.73
C ARG A 21 5.56 9.65 20.33
N CYS A 22 6.21 10.65 19.72
CA CYS A 22 5.91 11.07 18.35
C CYS A 22 6.13 9.93 17.35
N LYS A 23 7.32 9.30 17.37
CA LYS A 23 7.65 8.18 16.47
C LYS A 23 6.69 7.01 16.64
N GLU A 24 6.31 6.69 17.87
CA GLU A 24 5.37 5.60 18.16
C GLU A 24 3.94 5.93 17.68
N ARG A 25 3.45 7.17 17.88
CA ARG A 25 2.13 7.57 17.37
C ARG A 25 2.08 7.57 15.85
N VAL A 26 3.12 8.10 15.19
CA VAL A 26 3.27 8.02 13.73
C VAL A 26 3.23 6.57 13.28
N ARG A 27 4.05 5.71 13.89
CA ARG A 27 4.09 4.27 13.59
C ARG A 27 2.72 3.60 13.68
N LYS A 28 1.92 3.91 14.72
CA LYS A 28 0.57 3.39 14.89
C LYS A 28 -0.42 3.88 13.83
N GLN A 29 -0.21 5.07 13.28
CA GLN A 29 -1.09 5.65 12.24
C GLN A 29 -0.67 5.30 10.81
N ARG A 30 0.51 4.70 10.60
CA ARG A 30 1.04 4.39 9.26
C ARG A 30 0.06 3.65 8.37
N GLN A 31 -0.59 2.60 8.88
CA GLN A 31 -1.52 1.81 8.07
C GLN A 31 -2.70 2.65 7.56
N VAL A 32 -3.26 3.50 8.44
CA VAL A 32 -4.36 4.39 8.07
C VAL A 32 -3.94 5.42 7.02
N LEU A 33 -2.71 5.94 7.12
CA LEU A 33 -2.15 6.85 6.12
C LEU A 33 -1.94 6.13 4.78
N PHE A 34 -1.37 4.92 4.80
CA PHE A 34 -1.14 4.14 3.59
C PHE A 34 -2.44 3.76 2.90
N ASP A 35 -3.48 3.40 3.65
CA ASP A 35 -4.79 3.10 3.07
C ASP A 35 -5.41 4.33 2.39
N ARG A 36 -5.23 5.52 2.97
CA ARG A 36 -5.63 6.79 2.32
C ARG A 36 -4.82 7.08 1.05
N PHE A 37 -3.51 6.85 1.09
CA PHE A 37 -2.62 7.09 -0.05
C PHE A 37 -2.96 6.25 -1.27
N ARG A 38 -3.57 5.07 -1.10
CA ARG A 38 -4.08 4.26 -2.21
C ARG A 38 -5.16 4.95 -3.05
N CYS A 39 -5.84 5.94 -2.48
CA CYS A 39 -6.86 6.73 -3.17
C CYS A 39 -6.31 8.03 -3.77
N ILE A 40 -5.01 8.32 -3.58
CA ILE A 40 -4.35 9.54 -4.04
C ILE A 40 -3.37 9.17 -5.15
N GLU A 41 -3.64 9.60 -6.37
CA GLU A 41 -2.77 9.34 -7.51
C GLU A 41 -1.52 10.24 -7.50
N GLU A 42 -1.69 11.51 -7.14
CA GLU A 42 -0.61 12.50 -7.16
C GLU A 42 0.37 12.35 -5.98
N GLU A 43 1.66 12.21 -6.28
CA GLU A 43 2.72 12.09 -5.27
C GLU A 43 2.82 13.34 -4.37
N CYS A 44 2.62 14.53 -4.94
CA CYS A 44 2.67 15.79 -4.19
C CYS A 44 1.50 15.92 -3.18
N GLU A 45 0.37 15.27 -3.43
CA GLU A 45 -0.74 15.20 -2.49
C GLU A 45 -0.44 14.24 -1.35
N ARG A 46 0.13 13.06 -1.65
CA ARG A 46 0.58 12.11 -0.63
C ARG A 46 1.63 12.73 0.30
N GLU A 47 2.59 13.46 -0.26
CA GLU A 47 3.61 14.14 0.54
C GLU A 47 3.01 15.23 1.45
N ARG A 48 2.05 16.01 0.95
CA ARG A 48 1.35 17.02 1.74
C ARG A 48 0.55 16.39 2.88
N GLU A 49 -0.16 15.30 2.62
CA GLU A 49 -0.91 14.56 3.64
C GLU A 49 0.01 13.95 4.71
N LEU A 50 1.15 13.38 4.30
CA LEU A 50 2.16 12.88 5.23
C LEU A 50 2.71 14.02 6.10
N ALA A 51 3.06 15.15 5.48
CA ALA A 51 3.57 16.33 6.16
C ALA A 51 2.57 16.87 7.20
N PHE A 52 1.31 16.94 6.82
CA PHE A 52 0.22 17.36 7.69
C PHE A 52 0.04 16.40 8.87
N ALA A 53 -0.05 15.10 8.61
CA ALA A 53 -0.25 14.09 9.66
C ALA A 53 0.87 14.13 10.72
N VAL A 54 2.13 14.18 10.28
CA VAL A 54 3.27 14.28 11.21
C VAL A 54 3.23 15.60 11.98
N ASN A 55 2.91 16.74 11.33
CA ASN A 55 2.79 18.01 12.03
C ASN A 55 1.70 17.97 13.12
N CYS A 56 0.53 17.39 12.83
CA CYS A 56 -0.54 17.21 13.80
C CYS A 56 -0.08 16.36 14.99
N ILE A 57 0.58 15.22 14.74
CA ILE A 57 1.09 14.34 15.80
C ILE A 57 2.11 15.05 16.67
N VAL A 58 3.10 15.71 16.05
CA VAL A 58 4.17 16.42 16.75
C VAL A 58 3.58 17.51 17.65
N ARG A 59 2.64 18.31 17.14
CA ARG A 59 1.97 19.36 17.92
C ARG A 59 1.11 18.79 19.04
N GLN A 60 0.34 17.73 18.78
CA GLN A 60 -0.50 17.11 19.79
C GLN A 60 0.34 16.50 20.93
N GLU A 61 1.40 15.77 20.61
CA GLU A 61 2.30 15.20 21.61
C GLU A 61 3.00 16.29 22.43
N TRP A 62 3.24 17.47 21.83
CA TRP A 62 3.81 18.61 22.53
C TRP A 62 2.84 19.21 23.52
N ASP A 63 1.58 19.37 23.11
CA ASP A 63 0.50 19.82 23.99
C ASP A 63 0.28 18.83 25.15
N ASP A 64 0.21 17.53 24.86
CA ASP A 64 0.07 16.47 25.86
C ASP A 64 1.23 16.50 26.88
N LEU A 65 2.46 16.72 26.41
CA LEU A 65 3.64 16.79 27.27
C LEU A 65 3.58 17.98 28.23
N ARG A 66 3.11 19.15 27.77
CA ARG A 66 2.96 20.36 28.60
C ARG A 66 1.83 20.25 29.62
N GLN A 67 0.78 19.51 29.30
CA GLN A 67 -0.39 19.33 30.17
C GLN A 67 -0.20 18.20 31.20
N THR A 68 0.76 17.31 30.99
CA THR A 68 1.04 16.21 31.92
C THR A 68 1.84 16.74 33.13
N PRO A 69 1.33 16.65 34.37
CA PRO A 69 2.11 17.00 35.56
C PRO A 69 3.27 16.01 35.68
N LEU A 70 4.49 16.49 35.45
CA LEU A 70 5.71 15.69 35.54
C LEU A 70 5.81 15.10 36.96
N ARG A 71 5.67 13.78 37.08
CA ARG A 71 5.83 13.10 38.38
C ARG A 71 7.26 13.31 38.86
N PRO A 72 7.50 13.59 40.17
CA PRO A 72 8.85 13.80 40.72
C PRO A 72 9.81 12.62 40.52
N GLN A 73 9.28 11.44 40.18
CA GLN A 73 10.01 10.17 40.20
C GLN A 73 10.78 9.86 38.90
N GLU A 74 10.59 10.65 37.82
CA GLU A 74 11.28 10.42 36.53
C GLU A 74 12.49 11.34 36.30
N GLY A 75 12.91 12.13 37.30
CA GLY A 75 14.09 13.02 37.17
C GLY A 75 13.92 14.13 36.13
N VAL A 76 12.71 14.32 35.59
CA VAL A 76 12.37 15.33 34.60
C VAL A 76 12.04 16.66 35.29
N GLN A 77 12.93 17.15 36.15
CA GLN A 77 12.99 18.58 36.44
C GLN A 77 13.94 19.21 35.41
N GLY A 78 13.54 19.14 34.14
CA GLY A 78 14.18 19.90 33.07
C GLY A 78 13.33 21.13 32.81
N THR A 79 13.78 22.30 33.28
CA THR A 79 13.20 23.58 32.89
C THR A 79 13.24 23.68 31.36
N PHE A 80 12.07 23.90 30.73
CA PHE A 80 11.98 24.27 29.32
C PHE A 80 13.00 25.37 29.01
N ALA A 81 13.78 25.22 27.94
CA ALA A 81 15.01 26.00 27.73
C ALA A 81 14.74 27.44 27.24
N GLY A 82 13.46 27.81 27.13
CA GLY A 82 12.97 29.05 26.55
C GLY A 82 12.18 28.73 25.29
N TYR A 83 11.07 29.44 25.09
CA TYR A 83 10.08 29.14 24.02
C TYR A 83 10.72 29.00 22.63
N ASP A 84 11.69 29.85 22.29
CA ASP A 84 12.35 29.84 20.98
C ASP A 84 13.32 28.66 20.77
N GLU A 85 13.99 28.19 21.83
CA GLU A 85 14.90 27.04 21.73
C GLU A 85 14.11 25.73 21.61
N ASP A 86 13.02 25.62 22.36
CA ASP A 86 12.14 24.46 22.31
C ASP A 86 11.42 24.35 20.96
N GLU A 87 10.92 25.45 20.40
CA GLU A 87 10.26 25.46 19.08
C GLU A 87 11.21 25.05 17.95
N ARG A 88 12.46 25.53 17.96
CA ARG A 88 13.49 25.12 16.99
C ARG A 88 13.76 23.62 17.06
N LEU A 89 13.87 23.08 18.26
CA LEU A 89 14.13 21.66 18.46
C LEU A 89 12.96 20.79 18.02
N ILE A 90 11.73 21.22 18.26
CA ILE A 90 10.52 20.55 17.77
C ILE A 90 10.50 20.55 16.25
N ALA A 91 10.83 21.68 15.61
CA ALA A 91 10.89 21.78 14.16
C ALA A 91 11.96 20.85 13.55
N ASP A 92 13.14 20.76 14.16
CA ASP A 92 14.19 19.84 13.74
C ASP A 92 13.77 18.38 13.90
N MET A 93 13.12 18.05 15.01
CA MET A 93 12.60 16.70 15.25
C MET A 93 11.46 16.34 14.29
N GLN A 94 10.55 17.28 14.00
CA GLN A 94 9.50 17.08 13.00
C GLN A 94 10.10 16.76 11.64
N ARG A 95 11.18 17.48 11.25
CA ARG A 95 11.87 17.25 9.98
C ARG A 95 12.51 15.88 9.92
N GLU A 96 13.18 15.44 10.97
CA GLU A 96 13.76 14.10 11.06
C GLU A 96 12.69 13.00 10.91
N ILE A 97 11.57 13.14 11.63
CA ILE A 97 10.45 12.19 11.53
C ILE A 97 9.91 12.18 10.10
N LEU A 98 9.74 13.34 9.47
CA LEU A 98 9.29 13.42 8.07
C LEU A 98 10.26 12.75 7.10
N ASP A 99 11.56 12.94 7.27
CA ASP A 99 12.58 12.29 6.45
C ASP A 99 12.57 10.76 6.60
N GLU A 100 12.36 10.26 7.82
CA GLU A 100 12.20 8.84 8.10
C GLU A 100 10.93 8.28 7.45
N GLU A 101 9.79 8.93 7.63
CA GLU A 101 8.52 8.46 7.07
C GLU A 101 8.48 8.53 5.54
N ARG A 102 9.12 9.53 4.91
CA ARG A 102 9.27 9.56 3.44
C ARG A 102 9.99 8.33 2.91
N LYS A 103 11.06 7.91 3.58
CA LYS A 103 11.82 6.71 3.19
C LYS A 103 10.97 5.45 3.36
N ILE A 104 10.23 5.35 4.45
CA ILE A 104 9.33 4.22 4.72
C ILE A 104 8.22 4.16 3.67
N LEU A 105 7.61 5.30 3.32
CA LEU A 105 6.59 5.38 2.28
C LEU A 105 7.15 4.96 0.91
N SER A 106 8.33 5.46 0.53
CA SER A 106 8.99 5.05 -0.71
C SER A 106 9.25 3.54 -0.77
N GLN A 107 9.76 2.94 0.31
CA GLN A 107 9.96 1.48 0.38
C GLN A 107 8.66 0.70 0.27
N TYR A 108 7.59 1.20 0.90
CA TYR A 108 6.26 0.61 0.80
C TYR A 108 5.74 0.65 -0.64
N GLU A 109 5.84 1.79 -1.32
CA GLU A 109 5.43 1.94 -2.71
C GLU A 109 6.23 1.04 -3.65
N ASP A 110 7.54 0.91 -3.45
CA ASP A 110 8.40 0.01 -4.24
C ASP A 110 8.01 -1.45 -4.04
N THR A 111 7.69 -1.84 -2.79
CA THR A 111 7.20 -3.18 -2.47
C THR A 111 5.89 -3.45 -3.21
N LEU A 112 4.92 -2.54 -3.12
CA LEU A 112 3.64 -2.66 -3.83
C LEU A 112 3.81 -2.79 -5.35
N LYS A 113 4.68 -1.97 -5.95
CA LYS A 113 4.98 -2.05 -7.39
C LYS A 113 5.60 -3.39 -7.76
N SER A 114 6.47 -3.93 -6.91
CA SER A 114 7.11 -5.23 -7.14
C SER A 114 6.12 -6.39 -7.02
N GLU A 115 5.23 -6.34 -6.02
CA GLU A 115 4.17 -7.33 -5.81
C GLU A 115 3.17 -7.32 -6.97
N ALA A 116 2.75 -6.13 -7.42
CA ALA A 116 1.88 -5.99 -8.58
C ALA A 116 2.48 -6.64 -9.84
N LYS A 117 3.76 -6.36 -10.13
CA LYS A 117 4.48 -7.00 -11.25
C LYS A 117 4.58 -8.52 -11.10
N ALA A 118 4.77 -9.03 -9.88
CA ALA A 118 4.82 -10.46 -9.65
C ALA A 118 3.47 -11.13 -9.89
N VAL A 119 2.36 -10.48 -9.51
CA VAL A 119 1.01 -10.95 -9.81
C VAL A 119 0.77 -10.93 -11.33
N ASP A 120 1.11 -9.85 -12.01
CA ASP A 120 0.95 -9.75 -13.47
C ASP A 120 1.73 -10.85 -14.20
N ALA A 121 2.99 -11.09 -13.80
CA ALA A 121 3.81 -12.17 -14.35
C ALA A 121 3.21 -13.56 -14.09
N ALA A 122 2.61 -13.79 -12.91
CA ALA A 122 1.91 -15.03 -12.60
C ALA A 122 0.65 -15.22 -13.48
N VAL A 123 -0.11 -14.14 -13.71
CA VAL A 123 -1.26 -14.15 -14.62
C VAL A 123 -0.83 -14.47 -16.05
N GLU A 124 0.26 -13.86 -16.53
CA GLU A 124 0.82 -14.16 -17.86
C GLU A 124 1.29 -15.61 -17.99
N LEU A 125 1.84 -16.18 -16.92
CA LEU A 125 2.24 -17.59 -16.90
C LEU A 125 1.01 -18.50 -17.00
N TRP A 126 -0.02 -18.27 -16.18
CA TRP A 126 -1.25 -19.07 -16.20
C TRP A 126 -2.05 -18.91 -17.49
N ALA A 127 -1.97 -17.75 -18.15
CA ALA A 127 -2.60 -17.54 -19.45
C ALA A 127 -2.04 -18.47 -20.55
N LYS A 128 -0.87 -19.08 -20.34
CA LYS A 128 -0.24 -20.01 -21.29
C LYS A 128 -0.70 -21.46 -21.15
N ASP A 129 -1.40 -21.81 -20.07
CA ASP A 129 -1.81 -23.20 -19.76
C ASP A 129 -3.09 -23.65 -20.50
N GLY A 130 -3.56 -22.86 -21.46
CA GLY A 130 -4.69 -23.18 -22.35
C GLY A 130 -5.95 -22.37 -22.06
N VAL A 131 -7.01 -22.65 -22.82
CA VAL A 131 -8.25 -21.85 -22.77
C VAL A 131 -9.25 -22.50 -21.83
N LEU A 132 -9.57 -21.84 -20.71
CA LEU A 132 -10.64 -22.29 -19.82
C LEU A 132 -11.98 -22.33 -20.56
N CYS A 133 -12.74 -23.40 -20.37
CA CYS A 133 -14.05 -23.55 -20.95
C CYS A 133 -14.99 -22.44 -20.44
N PRO A 134 -15.54 -21.59 -21.33
CA PRO A 134 -16.34 -20.44 -20.93
C PRO A 134 -17.73 -20.82 -20.37
N VAL A 135 -18.14 -22.09 -20.50
CA VAL A 135 -19.41 -22.60 -19.98
C VAL A 135 -19.27 -23.06 -18.52
N CYS A 136 -18.21 -23.82 -18.20
CA CYS A 136 -18.07 -24.41 -16.87
C CYS A 136 -17.02 -23.73 -15.97
N PHE A 137 -16.10 -22.97 -16.54
CA PHE A 137 -14.97 -22.33 -15.85
C PHE A 137 -14.12 -23.30 -14.99
N ARG A 138 -14.13 -24.61 -15.31
CA ARG A 138 -13.45 -25.66 -14.53
C ARG A 138 -12.37 -26.41 -15.28
N ASN A 139 -12.55 -26.62 -16.58
CA ASN A 139 -11.62 -27.42 -17.39
C ASN A 139 -11.14 -26.59 -18.58
N TYR A 140 -9.92 -26.85 -19.02
CA TYR A 140 -9.41 -26.35 -20.29
C TYR A 140 -10.08 -27.03 -21.49
N LEU A 141 -10.23 -26.28 -22.57
CA LEU A 141 -10.69 -26.80 -23.86
C LEU A 141 -9.59 -27.66 -24.49
N THR A 142 -9.98 -28.83 -24.99
CA THR A 142 -9.05 -29.74 -25.68
C THR A 142 -9.44 -29.87 -27.14
N ARG A 143 -8.44 -29.87 -28.03
CA ARG A 143 -8.66 -30.10 -29.47
C ARG A 143 -8.49 -31.58 -29.79
N SER A 144 -9.46 -32.12 -30.52
CA SER A 144 -9.41 -33.46 -31.10
C SER A 144 -9.89 -33.40 -32.55
N GLY A 145 -8.93 -33.33 -33.48
CA GLY A 145 -9.20 -33.17 -34.91
C GLY A 145 -9.97 -31.87 -35.23
N PRO A 146 -11.17 -31.93 -35.86
CA PRO A 146 -12.01 -30.77 -36.17
C PRO A 146 -12.92 -30.35 -35.01
N PHE A 147 -12.77 -30.95 -33.83
CA PHE A 147 -13.58 -30.66 -32.66
C PHE A 147 -12.75 -30.03 -31.55
N VAL A 148 -13.34 -29.08 -30.84
CA VAL A 148 -12.87 -28.58 -29.56
C VAL A 148 -13.91 -28.91 -28.50
N ALA A 149 -13.48 -29.57 -27.43
CA ALA A 149 -14.38 -30.14 -26.45
C ALA A 149 -13.97 -29.82 -25.01
N CYS A 150 -14.92 -29.98 -24.10
CA CYS A 150 -14.72 -29.89 -22.66
C CYS A 150 -15.44 -31.06 -21.96
N PRO A 151 -14.89 -31.62 -20.87
CA PRO A 151 -15.55 -32.64 -20.06
C PRO A 151 -16.93 -32.24 -19.50
N CYS A 152 -17.26 -30.94 -19.48
CA CYS A 152 -18.61 -30.49 -19.09
C CYS A 152 -19.70 -30.77 -20.14
N GLY A 153 -19.33 -31.30 -21.31
CA GLY A 153 -20.25 -31.61 -22.41
C GLY A 153 -20.30 -30.54 -23.52
N LEU A 154 -19.50 -29.48 -23.44
CA LEU A 154 -19.32 -28.57 -24.57
C LEU A 154 -18.54 -29.27 -25.69
N VAL A 155 -19.10 -29.31 -26.89
CA VAL A 155 -18.44 -29.80 -28.11
C VAL A 155 -18.71 -28.80 -29.23
N LEU A 156 -17.63 -28.31 -29.84
CA LEU A 156 -17.65 -27.32 -30.92
C LEU A 156 -16.96 -27.92 -32.14
N ARG A 157 -17.65 -27.98 -33.28
CA ARG A 157 -17.00 -28.26 -34.57
C ARG A 157 -16.46 -26.95 -35.12
N THR A 158 -15.15 -26.86 -35.28
CA THR A 158 -14.49 -25.61 -35.69
C THR A 158 -13.14 -25.90 -36.34
N ASP A 159 -12.78 -25.10 -37.32
CA ASP A 159 -11.45 -25.08 -37.93
C ASP A 159 -10.44 -24.31 -37.06
N LYS A 160 -10.91 -23.28 -36.34
CA LYS A 160 -10.12 -22.43 -35.43
C LYS A 160 -9.32 -23.24 -34.40
N SER A 161 -8.05 -22.88 -34.18
CA SER A 161 -7.22 -23.40 -33.09
C SER A 161 -7.79 -23.06 -31.72
N VAL A 162 -7.27 -23.67 -30.66
CA VAL A 162 -7.69 -23.36 -29.29
C VAL A 162 -7.41 -21.88 -28.98
N GLU A 163 -6.28 -21.36 -29.46
CA GLU A 163 -5.90 -19.94 -29.40
C GLU A 163 -6.85 -19.07 -30.23
N GLY A 164 -7.25 -19.53 -31.42
CA GLY A 164 -8.25 -18.82 -32.24
C GLY A 164 -9.63 -18.75 -31.57
N ILE A 165 -9.98 -19.75 -30.73
CA ILE A 165 -11.17 -19.72 -29.88
C ILE A 165 -10.97 -18.76 -28.71
N GLN A 166 -9.77 -18.72 -28.10
CA GLN A 166 -9.43 -17.75 -27.06
C GLN A 166 -9.67 -16.33 -27.55
N GLN A 167 -9.14 -15.99 -28.72
CA GLN A 167 -9.31 -14.66 -29.31
C GLN A 167 -10.79 -14.35 -29.54
N ALA A 168 -11.55 -15.30 -30.09
CA ALA A 168 -12.99 -15.11 -30.31
C ALA A 168 -13.78 -14.89 -29.01
N ILE A 169 -13.41 -15.58 -27.92
CA ILE A 169 -14.00 -15.36 -26.60
C ILE A 169 -13.63 -13.96 -26.08
N SER A 170 -12.34 -13.58 -26.15
CA SER A 170 -11.86 -12.27 -25.72
C SER A 170 -12.55 -11.13 -26.47
N ASP A 171 -12.67 -11.23 -27.78
CA ASP A 171 -13.34 -10.23 -28.62
C ASP A 171 -14.84 -10.10 -28.26
N ALA A 172 -15.51 -11.24 -28.03
CA ALA A 172 -16.92 -11.24 -27.62
C ALA A 172 -17.11 -10.60 -26.23
N VAL A 173 -16.22 -10.89 -25.28
CA VAL A 173 -16.24 -10.29 -23.94
C VAL A 173 -15.95 -8.79 -24.00
N ALA A 174 -14.94 -8.37 -24.77
CA ALA A 174 -14.58 -6.96 -24.95
C ALA A 174 -15.71 -6.16 -25.63
N SER A 175 -16.35 -6.75 -26.64
CA SER A 175 -17.52 -6.17 -27.28
C SER A 175 -18.68 -6.01 -26.31
N HIS A 176 -18.95 -7.00 -25.46
CA HIS A 176 -20.00 -6.92 -24.44
C HIS A 176 -19.69 -5.86 -23.38
N SER A 177 -18.46 -5.82 -22.85
CA SER A 177 -18.08 -4.92 -21.76
C SER A 177 -18.13 -3.44 -22.15
N SER A 178 -18.05 -3.12 -23.45
CA SER A 178 -18.22 -1.75 -23.95
C SER A 178 -19.63 -1.18 -23.69
N ASN A 179 -20.65 -2.03 -23.56
CA ASN A 179 -22.05 -1.61 -23.44
C ASN A 179 -22.77 -2.19 -22.21
N CYS A 180 -22.10 -3.04 -21.42
CA CYS A 180 -22.72 -3.76 -20.33
C CYS A 180 -21.71 -4.09 -19.22
N THR A 181 -22.09 -3.88 -17.96
CA THR A 181 -21.26 -4.20 -16.78
C THR A 181 -21.56 -5.59 -16.19
N ALA A 182 -22.58 -6.28 -16.71
CA ALA A 182 -22.91 -7.63 -16.27
C ALA A 182 -21.87 -8.64 -16.77
N ARG A 183 -21.72 -9.74 -16.03
CA ARG A 183 -20.85 -10.85 -16.44
C ARG A 183 -21.48 -11.57 -17.65
N PRO A 184 -20.75 -11.77 -18.76
CA PRO A 184 -21.26 -12.53 -19.89
C PRO A 184 -21.40 -14.01 -19.52
N LEU A 185 -22.48 -14.62 -19.98
CA LEU A 185 -22.78 -16.04 -19.80
C LEU A 185 -22.68 -16.76 -21.15
N PHE A 186 -21.98 -17.89 -21.17
CA PHE A 186 -21.85 -18.74 -22.35
C PHE A 186 -22.66 -20.02 -22.17
N SER A 187 -23.39 -20.41 -23.21
CA SER A 187 -24.17 -21.64 -23.24
C SER A 187 -23.95 -22.39 -24.55
N PRO A 188 -23.92 -23.74 -24.53
CA PRO A 188 -23.91 -24.51 -25.76
C PRO A 188 -25.23 -24.28 -26.53
N PHE A 189 -25.14 -24.01 -27.84
CA PHE A 189 -26.31 -24.00 -28.70
C PHE A 189 -26.82 -25.44 -28.83
N ARG A 190 -28.00 -25.73 -28.28
CA ARG A 190 -28.68 -27.01 -28.50
C ARG A 190 -29.52 -26.88 -29.75
N THR A 191 -29.07 -27.45 -30.87
CA THR A 191 -29.96 -27.70 -32.01
C THR A 191 -30.90 -28.84 -31.60
N SER A 192 -32.15 -28.51 -31.32
CA SER A 192 -33.28 -29.45 -31.20
C SER A 192 -33.60 -30.08 -32.55
#